data_AF-A0A8I5MVA6-F1
#
_entry.id   AF-A0A8I5MVA6-F1
#
_cell.length_a   1.000
_cell.length_b   1.000
_cell.length_c   1.000
_cell.angle_alpha   90.00
_cell.angle_beta   90.00
_cell.angle_gamma   90.00
#
_symmetry.space_group_name_H-M   'P 1'
#
loop_
_entity.id
_entity.type
_entity.pdbx_description
1 polymer ?
#
loop_
_entity_poly.entity_id
_entity_poly.type
_entity_poly.pdbx_seq_one_letter_code
_entity_poly.pdbx_strand_id
1 'polypeptide(L)'
;MSSFSRAPQQWATFARIWYLLDGKMQPPGKLAAMASIRLQGLHKPVYHALSDCGDHVVIMNTRHIAFSGNKWEQKVYSSHTGYPGGFRQVTAAQLHLRDPVAIVKLAIYGMLPKNLHRRTMMERLHLFPDEDIPEDILKNLVEELPQPRKIPKRLDEYTQEEIDAFPRVWTPSLLLTMISPRAMADSCESAADSPALAGSHVSCICKELLCSVS
;
A
#
# COMPACT_ATOMS: atom_id res chain seq x y z
N MET A 1 20.33 34.12 14.94
CA MET A 1 20.25 34.26 13.46
C MET A 1 21.36 33.43 12.87
N SER A 2 21.11 32.73 11.75
CA SER A 2 22.17 32.03 11.02
C SER A 2 23.19 33.06 10.53
N SER A 3 24.47 32.87 10.83
CA SER A 3 25.57 33.81 10.51
C SER A 3 25.97 33.79 9.02
N PHE A 4 25.05 33.43 8.13
CA PHE A 4 25.29 33.33 6.69
C PHE A 4 25.19 34.68 5.99
N SER A 5 25.87 34.81 4.85
CA SER A 5 25.75 35.97 3.98
C SER A 5 24.37 36.03 3.29
N ARG A 6 23.99 37.22 2.80
CA ARG A 6 22.63 37.50 2.29
C ARG A 6 22.20 36.56 1.17
N ALA A 7 23.06 36.35 0.16
CA ALA A 7 22.71 35.57 -1.02
C ALA A 7 22.56 34.05 -0.74
N PRO A 8 23.51 33.38 -0.06
CA PRO A 8 23.34 31.97 0.31
C PRO A 8 22.15 31.72 1.23
N GLN A 9 21.88 32.64 2.17
CA GLN A 9 20.70 32.52 3.04
C GLN A 9 19.40 32.56 2.23
N GLN A 10 19.30 33.45 1.24
CA GLN A 10 18.14 33.53 0.34
C GLN A 10 18.01 32.27 -0.51
N TRP A 11 19.11 31.80 -1.12
CA TRP A 11 19.13 30.59 -1.94
C TRP A 11 18.66 29.37 -1.15
N ALA A 12 19.18 29.17 0.06
CA ALA A 12 18.79 28.07 0.92
C ALA A 12 17.31 28.14 1.33
N THR A 13 16.78 29.34 1.57
CA THR A 13 15.38 29.52 2.00
C THR A 13 14.38 29.19 0.89
N PHE A 14 14.71 29.48 -0.37
CA PHE A 14 13.86 29.22 -1.54
C PHE A 14 14.30 27.98 -2.34
N ALA A 15 15.16 27.15 -1.77
CA ALA A 15 15.58 25.90 -2.41
C ALA A 15 14.37 24.98 -2.67
N ARG A 16 14.46 24.24 -3.78
CA ARG A 16 13.46 23.23 -4.15
C ARG A 16 13.94 21.86 -3.71
N ILE A 17 13.07 21.14 -3.03
CA ILE A 17 13.34 19.81 -2.47
C ILE A 17 12.64 18.78 -3.34
N TRP A 18 13.19 17.56 -3.38
CA TRP A 18 12.60 16.41 -4.06
C TRP A 18 12.06 15.43 -3.03
N TYR A 19 10.75 15.20 -3.09
CA TYR A 19 10.04 14.27 -2.22
C TYR A 19 9.69 12.99 -2.96
N LEU A 20 9.84 11.85 -2.28
CA LEU A 20 9.35 10.55 -2.76
C LEU A 20 8.07 10.14 -2.02
N LEU A 21 7.10 9.61 -2.76
CA LEU A 21 5.87 9.02 -2.25
C LEU A 21 5.64 7.65 -2.88
N ASP A 22 5.44 6.65 -2.03
CA ASP A 22 5.02 5.32 -2.47
C ASP A 22 3.49 5.23 -2.59
N GLY A 23 3.01 4.90 -3.78
CA GLY A 23 1.60 4.75 -4.12
C GLY A 23 0.99 3.38 -3.81
N LYS A 24 1.79 2.40 -3.38
CA LYS A 24 1.35 1.01 -3.18
C LYS A 24 0.26 0.88 -2.12
N MET A 25 -0.89 0.32 -2.50
CA MET A 25 -2.08 0.14 -1.65
C MET A 25 -2.63 1.45 -1.04
N GLN A 26 -2.24 2.60 -1.60
CA GLN A 26 -2.66 3.91 -1.14
C GLN A 26 -3.85 4.45 -1.95
N PRO A 27 -4.80 5.16 -1.32
CA PRO A 27 -5.87 5.83 -2.03
C PRO A 27 -5.36 7.11 -2.70
N PRO A 28 -5.68 7.34 -3.99
CA PRO A 28 -5.10 8.45 -4.76
C PRO A 28 -5.49 9.83 -4.21
N GLY A 29 -6.64 9.94 -3.54
CA GLY A 29 -7.05 11.21 -2.91
C GLY A 29 -6.16 11.63 -1.74
N LYS A 30 -5.69 10.69 -0.91
CA LYS A 30 -4.79 11.02 0.22
C LYS A 30 -3.38 11.37 -0.28
N LEU A 31 -2.88 10.61 -1.27
CA LEU A 31 -1.63 10.93 -1.96
C LEU A 31 -1.69 12.33 -2.59
N ALA A 32 -2.79 12.62 -3.30
CA ALA A 32 -2.97 13.89 -3.98
C ALA A 32 -3.04 15.07 -3.01
N ALA A 33 -3.68 14.91 -1.84
CA ALA A 33 -3.72 15.94 -0.81
C ALA A 33 -2.32 16.26 -0.29
N MET A 34 -1.51 15.24 -0.03
CA MET A 34 -0.12 15.46 0.39
C MET A 34 0.68 16.14 -0.71
N ALA A 35 0.66 15.60 -1.93
CA ALA A 35 1.39 16.12 -3.07
C ALA A 35 1.03 17.59 -3.39
N SER A 36 -0.27 17.93 -3.39
CA SER A 36 -0.75 19.29 -3.70
C SER A 36 -0.16 20.36 -2.77
N ILE A 37 -0.03 20.06 -1.48
CA ILE A 37 0.56 20.97 -0.47
C ILE A 37 2.05 21.20 -0.76
N ARG A 38 2.79 20.17 -1.22
CA ARG A 38 4.22 20.28 -1.52
C ARG A 38 4.48 21.00 -2.85
N LEU A 39 3.69 20.69 -3.88
CA LEU A 39 3.75 21.36 -5.18
C LEU A 39 3.47 22.87 -5.07
N GLN A 40 2.59 23.28 -4.15
CA GLN A 40 2.31 24.69 -3.89
C GLN A 40 3.33 25.35 -2.96
N GLY A 41 4.05 24.58 -2.15
CA GLY A 41 4.93 25.11 -1.11
C GLY A 41 4.22 25.47 0.21
N LEU A 42 2.96 25.05 0.40
CA LEU A 42 2.14 25.36 1.58
C LEU A 42 2.70 24.79 2.91
N HIS A 43 3.62 23.82 2.83
CA HIS A 43 4.32 23.28 4.01
C HIS A 43 5.46 24.20 4.48
N LYS A 44 5.93 25.13 3.63
CA LYS A 44 6.97 26.09 3.98
C LYS A 44 6.34 27.28 4.71
N PRO A 45 6.89 27.74 5.85
CA PRO A 45 6.38 28.92 6.55
C PRO A 45 6.59 30.21 5.74
N VAL A 46 7.46 30.19 4.72
CA VAL A 46 7.72 31.30 3.80
C VAL A 46 6.77 31.34 2.60
N TYR A 47 5.69 30.56 2.62
CA TYR A 47 4.74 30.47 1.51
C TYR A 47 4.07 31.82 1.21
N HIS A 48 4.08 32.18 -0.07
CA HIS A 48 3.28 33.26 -0.61
C HIS A 48 2.90 32.92 -2.06
N ALA A 49 1.65 33.19 -2.46
CA ALA A 49 1.15 32.78 -3.77
C ALA A 49 1.89 33.39 -4.98
N LEU A 50 2.52 34.56 -4.82
CA LEU A 50 3.36 35.17 -5.86
C LEU A 50 4.78 34.58 -5.92
N SER A 51 5.23 33.97 -4.83
CA SER A 51 6.57 33.43 -4.71
C SER A 51 6.59 31.97 -5.15
N ASP A 52 7.47 31.64 -6.06
CA ASP A 52 7.60 30.29 -6.58
C ASP A 52 8.36 29.36 -5.62
N CYS A 53 7.68 28.91 -4.56
CA CYS A 53 8.25 28.13 -3.46
C CYS A 53 7.88 26.63 -3.49
N GLY A 54 7.25 26.18 -4.58
CA GLY A 54 6.81 24.79 -4.77
C GLY A 54 7.96 23.81 -5.05
N ASP A 55 7.81 22.59 -4.54
CA ASP A 55 8.82 21.53 -4.61
C ASP A 55 8.52 20.47 -5.67
N HIS A 56 9.49 19.57 -5.89
CA HIS A 56 9.35 18.41 -6.76
C HIS A 56 8.75 17.25 -5.97
N VAL A 57 7.78 16.57 -6.58
CA VAL A 57 7.13 15.40 -5.98
C VAL A 57 7.23 14.24 -6.97
N VAL A 58 7.85 13.16 -6.51
CA VAL A 58 7.96 11.90 -7.23
C VAL A 58 7.02 10.89 -6.59
N ILE A 59 6.12 10.32 -7.38
CA ILE A 59 5.21 9.26 -6.92
C ILE A 59 5.52 7.98 -7.69
N MET A 60 5.93 6.94 -6.97
CA MET A 60 6.19 5.60 -7.51
C MET A 60 5.02 4.66 -7.26
N ASN A 61 4.99 3.49 -7.92
CA ASN A 61 3.95 2.47 -7.75
C ASN A 61 2.52 2.97 -7.99
N THR A 62 2.33 3.90 -8.92
CA THR A 62 0.99 4.42 -9.22
C THR A 62 0.05 3.38 -9.81
N ARG A 63 0.58 2.28 -10.39
CA ARG A 63 -0.23 1.13 -10.84
C ARG A 63 -0.91 0.39 -9.68
N HIS A 64 -0.30 0.37 -8.51
CA HIS A 64 -0.73 -0.43 -7.36
C HIS A 64 -1.59 0.36 -6.36
N ILE A 65 -2.24 1.44 -6.81
CA ILE A 65 -3.16 2.23 -5.98
C ILE A 65 -4.41 1.44 -5.57
N ALA A 66 -4.97 1.77 -4.42
CA ALA A 66 -6.17 1.11 -3.90
C ALA A 66 -7.31 2.12 -3.68
N PHE A 67 -8.43 1.92 -4.38
CA PHE A 67 -9.67 2.61 -4.04
C PHE A 67 -10.40 1.92 -2.87
N SER A 68 -11.18 2.71 -2.15
CA SER A 68 -12.13 2.24 -1.14
C SER A 68 -13.47 1.86 -1.81
N GLY A 69 -14.09 0.74 -1.40
CA GLY A 69 -15.40 0.31 -1.90
C GLY A 69 -15.40 0.06 -3.41
N ASN A 70 -16.55 0.23 -4.07
CA ASN A 70 -16.75 -0.15 -5.48
C ASN A 70 -16.42 0.98 -6.47
N LYS A 71 -15.52 1.90 -6.08
CA LYS A 71 -15.17 3.07 -6.89
C LYS A 71 -14.48 2.72 -8.21
N TRP A 72 -13.87 1.55 -8.33
CA TRP A 72 -13.27 1.09 -9.59
C TRP A 72 -14.30 1.02 -10.73
N GLU A 73 -15.52 0.61 -10.41
CA GLU A 73 -16.61 0.44 -11.36
C GLU A 73 -17.52 1.67 -11.40
N GLN A 74 -17.83 2.24 -10.23
CA GLN A 74 -18.79 3.34 -10.10
C GLN A 74 -18.22 4.69 -10.51
N LYS A 75 -16.91 4.91 -10.37
CA LYS A 75 -16.30 6.21 -10.66
C LYS A 75 -16.07 6.34 -12.17
N VAL A 76 -16.74 7.32 -12.78
CA VAL A 76 -16.64 7.62 -14.20
C VAL A 76 -15.81 8.88 -14.43
N TYR A 77 -14.88 8.81 -15.37
CA TYR A 77 -14.15 9.95 -15.91
C TYR A 77 -14.76 10.32 -17.26
N SER A 78 -15.30 11.54 -17.33
CA SER A 78 -15.90 12.09 -18.55
C SER A 78 -14.96 13.07 -19.23
N SER A 79 -14.95 13.06 -20.57
CA SER A 79 -14.23 14.02 -21.39
C SER A 79 -15.02 14.31 -22.66
N HIS A 80 -14.79 15.47 -23.26
CA HIS A 80 -15.40 15.85 -24.53
C HIS A 80 -14.30 16.29 -25.50
N THR A 81 -14.37 15.82 -26.74
CA THR A 81 -13.36 16.13 -27.76
C THR A 81 -13.57 17.49 -28.42
N GLY A 82 -14.79 18.04 -28.37
CA GLY A 82 -15.18 19.30 -29.01
C GLY A 82 -16.09 19.11 -30.23
N TYR A 83 -16.12 17.91 -30.82
CA TYR A 83 -16.99 17.55 -31.94
C TYR A 83 -18.37 17.07 -31.47
N PRO A 84 -19.44 17.23 -32.28
CA PRO A 84 -20.75 16.67 -31.97
C PRO A 84 -20.66 15.13 -31.83
N GLY A 85 -21.27 14.58 -30.78
CA GLY A 85 -21.16 13.16 -30.43
C GLY A 85 -19.81 12.76 -29.81
N GLY A 86 -18.92 13.72 -29.55
CA GLY A 86 -17.56 13.49 -29.04
C GLY A 86 -17.44 13.29 -27.54
N PHE A 87 -18.55 12.99 -26.84
CA PHE A 87 -18.57 12.74 -25.41
C PHE A 87 -18.10 11.32 -25.10
N ARG A 88 -17.11 11.20 -24.20
CA ARG A 88 -16.55 9.90 -23.78
C ARG A 88 -16.67 9.76 -22.28
N GLN A 89 -17.09 8.59 -21.84
CA GLN A 89 -17.13 8.18 -20.45
C GLN A 89 -16.37 6.88 -20.30
N VAL A 90 -15.44 6.83 -19.35
CA VAL A 90 -14.67 5.63 -19.01
C VAL A 90 -14.71 5.42 -17.51
N THR A 91 -14.80 4.17 -17.08
CA THR A 91 -14.71 3.84 -15.65
C THR A 91 -13.26 4.01 -15.15
N ALA A 92 -13.09 4.11 -13.83
CA ALA A 92 -11.75 4.19 -13.24
C ALA A 92 -10.92 2.95 -13.60
N ALA A 93 -11.51 1.75 -13.60
CA ALA A 93 -10.82 0.53 -14.01
C ALA A 93 -10.31 0.60 -15.46
N GLN A 94 -11.16 1.02 -16.40
CA GLN A 94 -10.78 1.16 -17.81
C GLN A 94 -9.68 2.21 -18.01
N LEU A 95 -9.79 3.35 -17.34
CA LEU A 95 -8.78 4.40 -17.41
C LEU A 95 -7.43 3.94 -16.87
N HIS A 96 -7.44 3.17 -15.77
CA HIS A 96 -6.22 2.66 -15.12
C HIS A 96 -5.48 1.63 -15.95
N LEU A 97 -6.22 0.75 -16.65
CA LEU A 97 -5.63 -0.23 -17.56
C LEU A 97 -4.97 0.44 -18.76
N ARG A 98 -5.55 1.53 -19.26
CA ARG A 98 -4.99 2.30 -20.38
C ARG A 98 -3.79 3.13 -19.93
N ASP A 99 -3.98 3.93 -18.89
CA ASP A 99 -3.01 4.89 -18.37
C ASP A 99 -2.92 4.79 -16.84
N PRO A 100 -1.97 4.02 -16.29
CA PRO A 100 -1.89 3.75 -14.83
C PRO A 100 -1.61 5.03 -14.00
N VAL A 101 -1.00 6.05 -14.60
CA VAL A 101 -0.69 7.33 -13.94
C VAL A 101 -1.84 8.33 -13.96
N ALA A 102 -2.83 8.15 -14.84
CA ALA A 102 -3.83 9.18 -15.13
C ALA A 102 -4.73 9.49 -13.93
N ILE A 103 -5.07 8.48 -13.13
CA ILE A 103 -5.95 8.64 -11.96
C ILE A 103 -5.32 9.57 -10.91
N VAL A 104 -4.05 9.33 -10.58
CA VAL A 104 -3.29 10.14 -9.62
C VAL A 104 -3.07 11.54 -10.18
N LYS A 105 -2.68 11.64 -11.46
CA LYS A 105 -2.48 12.93 -12.15
C LYS A 105 -3.74 13.80 -12.12
N LEU A 106 -4.90 13.24 -12.43
CA LEU A 106 -6.19 13.94 -12.42
C LEU A 106 -6.62 14.34 -11.02
N ALA A 107 -6.38 13.49 -10.01
CA ALA A 107 -6.67 13.81 -8.62
C ALA A 107 -5.84 15.01 -8.13
N ILE A 108 -4.53 15.03 -8.42
CA ILE A 108 -3.65 16.14 -8.07
C ILE A 108 -4.05 17.41 -8.83
N TYR A 109 -4.26 17.30 -10.15
CA TYR A 109 -4.67 18.44 -10.98
C TYR A 109 -5.97 19.09 -10.50
N GLY A 110 -6.91 18.29 -10.01
CA GLY A 110 -8.17 18.78 -9.43
C GLY A 110 -8.02 19.48 -8.08
N MET A 111 -6.97 19.16 -7.30
CA MET A 111 -6.71 19.75 -5.99
C MET A 111 -5.86 21.03 -6.04
N LEU A 112 -5.17 21.29 -7.16
CA LEU A 112 -4.39 22.51 -7.35
C LEU A 112 -5.31 23.73 -7.61
N PRO A 113 -4.87 24.95 -7.23
CA PRO A 113 -5.62 26.18 -7.48
C PRO A 113 -5.87 26.37 -8.97
N LYS A 114 -7.06 26.89 -9.33
CA LYS A 114 -7.51 27.04 -10.72
C LYS A 114 -6.88 28.27 -11.42
N ASN A 115 -5.55 28.34 -11.40
CA ASN A 115 -4.75 29.45 -11.93
C ASN A 115 -3.76 28.96 -13.01
N LEU A 116 -3.06 29.88 -13.68
CA LEU A 116 -2.04 29.56 -14.68
C LEU A 116 -0.85 28.77 -14.08
N HIS A 117 -0.44 29.09 -12.85
CA HIS A 117 0.62 28.40 -12.11
C HIS A 117 0.41 26.89 -11.96
N ARG A 118 -0.84 26.42 -12.05
CA ARG A 118 -1.18 25.00 -11.96
C ARG A 118 -0.42 24.16 -12.98
N ARG A 119 -0.22 24.66 -14.20
CA ARG A 119 0.51 23.91 -15.25
C ARG A 119 1.98 23.75 -14.89
N THR A 120 2.61 24.83 -14.43
CA THR A 120 4.00 24.83 -13.94
C THR A 120 4.20 23.88 -12.75
N MET A 121 3.23 23.82 -11.83
CA MET A 121 3.27 22.88 -10.71
C MET A 121 3.18 21.42 -11.19
N MET A 122 2.36 21.14 -12.21
CA MET A 122 2.22 19.79 -12.76
C MET A 122 3.48 19.31 -13.50
N GLU A 123 4.31 20.22 -14.03
CA GLU A 123 5.59 19.87 -14.64
C GLU A 123 6.63 19.40 -13.61
N ARG A 124 6.47 19.79 -12.34
CA ARG A 124 7.33 19.35 -11.21
C ARG A 124 6.88 18.03 -10.58
N LEU A 125 5.72 17.52 -11.01
CA LEU A 125 5.19 16.24 -10.58
C LEU A 125 5.70 15.14 -11.50
N HIS A 126 6.42 14.19 -10.94
CA HIS A 126 6.92 13.02 -11.63
C HIS A 126 6.14 11.79 -11.18
N LEU A 127 5.55 11.05 -12.11
CA LEU A 127 4.72 9.88 -11.83
C LEU A 127 5.30 8.67 -12.54
N PHE A 128 5.53 7.59 -11.78
CA PHE A 128 6.01 6.32 -12.30
C PHE A 128 4.96 5.22 -12.04
N PRO A 129 4.63 4.39 -13.06
CA PRO A 129 3.67 3.31 -12.89
C PRO A 129 4.18 2.24 -11.91
N ASP A 130 5.45 1.89 -12.06
CA ASP A 130 6.14 0.81 -11.37
C ASP A 130 7.24 1.40 -10.45
N GLU A 131 8.17 0.58 -9.96
CA GLU A 131 9.25 0.99 -9.03
C GLU A 131 10.46 1.59 -9.74
N ASP A 132 10.53 1.47 -11.08
CA ASP A 132 11.67 1.93 -11.87
C ASP A 132 11.67 3.46 -12.00
N ILE A 133 12.64 4.10 -11.34
CA ILE A 133 12.87 5.54 -11.37
C ILE A 133 14.19 5.82 -12.12
N PRO A 134 14.22 6.80 -13.06
CA PRO A 134 15.46 7.22 -13.71
C PRO A 134 16.54 7.65 -12.72
N GLU A 135 17.79 7.30 -13.00
CA GLU A 135 18.93 7.58 -12.10
C GLU A 135 19.07 9.06 -11.75
N ASP A 136 18.81 9.95 -12.71
CA ASP A 136 18.91 11.40 -12.52
C ASP A 136 17.96 11.91 -11.44
N ILE A 137 16.76 11.33 -11.38
CA ILE A 137 15.75 11.69 -10.37
C ILE A 137 16.14 11.06 -9.03
N LEU A 138 16.55 9.79 -9.05
CA LEU A 138 16.92 9.04 -7.85
C LEU A 138 18.07 9.71 -7.08
N LYS A 139 19.10 10.23 -7.78
CA LYS A 139 20.25 10.92 -7.17
C LYS A 139 19.88 12.23 -6.46
N ASN A 140 18.76 12.85 -6.83
CA ASN A 140 18.33 14.15 -6.33
C ASN A 140 17.29 14.05 -5.19
N LEU A 141 16.82 12.85 -4.87
CA LEU A 141 15.83 12.63 -3.81
C LEU A 141 16.38 13.04 -2.44
N VAL A 142 15.55 13.72 -1.65
CA VAL A 142 15.93 14.24 -0.33
C VAL A 142 15.19 13.52 0.78
N GLU A 143 13.87 13.41 0.67
CA GLU A 143 13.03 12.86 1.73
C GLU A 143 11.93 11.95 1.16
N GLU A 144 11.76 10.79 1.79
CA GLU A 144 10.61 9.91 1.56
C GLU A 144 9.50 10.25 2.54
N LEU A 145 8.32 10.58 2.01
CA LEU A 145 7.16 10.91 2.84
C LEU A 145 6.47 9.64 3.34
N PRO A 146 5.96 9.64 4.58
CA PRO A 146 5.28 8.47 5.12
C PRO A 146 3.96 8.22 4.39
N GLN A 147 3.65 6.94 4.21
CA GLN A 147 2.39 6.53 3.59
C GLN A 147 1.17 6.95 4.45
N PRO A 148 0.14 7.56 3.85
CA PRO A 148 -1.00 8.09 4.61
C PRO A 148 -1.97 7.01 5.11
N ARG A 149 -1.99 5.83 4.49
CA ARG A 149 -2.77 4.67 4.96
C ARG A 149 -1.79 3.59 5.40
N LYS A 150 -1.96 3.11 6.63
CA LYS A 150 -1.29 1.89 7.09
C LYS A 150 -1.93 0.69 6.38
N ILE A 151 -1.12 -0.10 5.69
CA ILE A 151 -1.57 -1.29 4.98
C ILE A 151 -1.89 -2.37 6.04
N PRO A 152 -3.10 -2.94 6.05
CA PRO A 152 -3.44 -4.02 6.98
C PRO A 152 -2.67 -5.29 6.60
N LYS A 153 -2.23 -6.04 7.61
CA LYS A 153 -1.61 -7.35 7.41
C LYS A 153 -2.65 -8.37 6.96
N ARG A 154 -2.28 -9.27 6.06
CA ARG A 154 -3.09 -10.47 5.73
C ARG A 154 -2.88 -11.54 6.79
N LEU A 155 -3.80 -12.52 6.87
CA LEU A 155 -3.70 -13.61 7.85
C LEU A 155 -2.37 -14.38 7.74
N ASP A 156 -1.87 -14.58 6.51
CA ASP A 156 -0.62 -15.28 6.23
C ASP A 156 0.64 -14.51 6.68
N GLU A 157 0.51 -13.21 6.96
CA GLU A 157 1.63 -12.33 7.35
C GLU A 157 1.79 -12.23 8.88
N TYR A 158 0.89 -12.83 9.66
CA TYR A 158 1.00 -12.86 11.11
C TYR A 158 2.03 -13.88 11.56
N THR A 159 2.77 -13.55 12.60
CA THR A 159 3.71 -14.50 13.22
C THR A 159 2.94 -15.51 14.08
N GLN A 160 3.51 -16.71 14.26
CA GLN A 160 2.87 -17.74 15.10
C GLN A 160 2.64 -17.24 16.54
N GLU A 161 3.54 -16.41 17.05
CA GLU A 161 3.41 -15.77 18.37
C GLU A 161 2.19 -14.84 18.45
N GLU A 162 1.96 -14.01 17.43
CA GLU A 162 0.78 -13.12 17.36
C GLU A 162 -0.53 -13.92 17.30
N ILE A 163 -0.50 -15.07 16.60
CA ILE A 163 -1.65 -15.96 16.46
C ILE A 163 -1.97 -16.64 17.79
N ASP A 164 -0.95 -17.21 18.45
CA ASP A 164 -1.11 -17.94 19.71
C ASP A 164 -1.43 -16.98 20.89
N ALA A 165 -0.94 -15.74 20.84
CA ALA A 165 -1.31 -14.70 21.79
C ALA A 165 -2.79 -14.29 21.68
N PHE A 166 -3.42 -14.49 20.53
CA PHE A 166 -4.84 -14.16 20.35
C PHE A 166 -5.71 -15.27 20.97
N PRO A 167 -6.51 -14.96 22.01
CA PRO A 167 -7.27 -15.99 22.72
C PRO A 167 -8.38 -16.54 21.82
N ARG A 168 -8.61 -17.85 21.92
CA ARG A 168 -9.72 -18.51 21.23
C ARG A 168 -11.06 -18.02 21.80
N VAL A 169 -11.87 -17.37 20.96
CA VAL A 169 -13.13 -16.73 21.39
C VAL A 169 -14.26 -17.72 21.64
N TRP A 170 -14.29 -18.85 20.91
CA TRP A 170 -15.36 -19.85 21.04
C TRP A 170 -14.82 -21.27 20.91
N THR A 171 -15.44 -22.20 21.63
CA THR A 171 -15.20 -23.64 21.51
C THR A 171 -16.31 -24.23 20.62
N PRO A 172 -15.99 -24.74 19.42
CA PRO A 172 -16.98 -25.43 18.59
C PRO A 172 -17.49 -26.66 19.34
N SER A 173 -18.81 -26.87 19.37
CA SER A 173 -19.41 -28.05 19.98
C SER A 173 -19.00 -29.30 19.19
N LEU A 174 -18.30 -30.21 19.86
CA LEU A 174 -17.79 -31.45 19.27
C LEU A 174 -18.90 -32.50 19.12
N LEU A 175 -19.96 -32.18 18.39
CA LEU A 175 -20.99 -33.15 18.01
C LEU A 175 -20.71 -33.85 16.67
N LEU A 176 -19.52 -33.65 16.06
CA LEU A 176 -19.24 -34.21 14.73
C LEU A 176 -17.79 -34.65 14.43
N THR A 177 -16.92 -34.92 15.40
CA THR A 177 -15.68 -35.69 15.14
C THR A 177 -15.15 -36.40 16.39
N MET A 178 -15.40 -37.70 16.45
CA MET A 178 -14.66 -38.69 17.25
C MET A 178 -13.26 -38.97 16.66
N ILE A 179 -12.51 -37.97 16.20
CA ILE A 179 -11.12 -38.18 15.75
C ILE A 179 -10.28 -36.96 16.14
N SER A 180 -9.67 -37.00 17.33
CA SER A 180 -8.54 -36.13 17.69
C SER A 180 -7.23 -36.86 17.38
N PRO A 181 -6.36 -36.37 16.47
CA PRO A 181 -5.01 -36.91 16.34
C PRO A 181 -4.12 -36.50 17.53
N ARG A 182 -4.50 -35.46 18.29
CA ARG A 182 -3.66 -34.93 19.39
C ARG A 182 -3.85 -35.61 20.74
N ALA A 183 -4.85 -36.48 20.89
CA ALA A 183 -4.93 -37.39 22.06
C ALA A 183 -4.10 -38.67 21.90
N MET A 184 -3.57 -38.95 20.69
CA MET A 184 -2.71 -40.11 20.42
C MET A 184 -1.22 -39.84 20.59
N ALA A 185 -0.76 -38.59 20.48
CA ALA A 185 0.67 -38.25 20.62
C ALA A 185 1.07 -38.08 22.09
N ASP A 186 0.26 -37.41 22.91
CA ASP A 186 0.58 -37.15 24.33
C ASP A 186 0.45 -38.41 25.21
N SER A 187 -0.17 -39.49 24.69
CA SER A 187 -0.27 -40.79 25.37
C SER A 187 0.86 -41.77 25.01
N CYS A 188 1.71 -41.48 24.01
CA CYS A 188 2.84 -42.34 23.64
C CYS A 188 4.17 -41.94 24.30
N GLU A 189 4.35 -40.68 24.69
CA GLU A 189 5.59 -40.22 25.33
C GLU A 189 5.68 -40.52 26.84
N SER A 190 4.57 -40.86 27.50
CA SER A 190 4.57 -41.24 28.92
C SER A 190 4.68 -42.75 29.18
N ALA A 191 4.76 -43.59 28.14
CA ALA A 191 4.83 -45.05 28.27
C ALA A 191 6.20 -45.65 27.89
N ALA A 192 7.20 -44.84 27.52
CA ALA A 192 8.54 -45.31 27.18
C ALA A 192 9.47 -45.50 28.40
N ASP A 193 9.08 -45.00 29.59
CA ASP A 193 9.90 -45.06 30.81
C ASP A 193 9.27 -45.94 31.90
N SER A 194 9.03 -47.23 31.64
CA SER A 194 8.79 -48.24 32.71
C SER A 194 8.89 -49.69 32.18
N PRO A 195 9.91 -50.47 32.59
CA PRO A 195 10.03 -51.87 32.22
C PRO A 195 9.35 -52.74 33.28
N ALA A 196 8.03 -52.96 33.21
CA ALA A 196 7.39 -53.99 34.02
C ALA A 196 6.01 -54.40 33.48
N LEU A 197 5.84 -55.73 33.37
CA LEU A 197 4.57 -56.47 33.33
C LEU A 197 3.92 -56.69 31.96
N ALA A 198 4.48 -57.72 31.32
CA ALA A 198 3.82 -58.74 30.53
C ALA A 198 2.31 -58.95 30.81
N GLY A 199 1.55 -59.06 29.71
CA GLY A 199 0.36 -59.91 29.65
C GLY A 199 -0.94 -59.19 29.30
N SER A 200 -1.23 -59.01 28.01
CA SER A 200 -2.45 -59.51 27.36
C SER A 200 -2.68 -58.86 25.99
N HIS A 201 -2.94 -59.73 25.01
CA HIS A 201 -3.52 -59.54 23.69
C HIS A 201 -4.13 -58.16 23.35
N VAL A 202 -3.45 -57.38 22.49
CA VAL A 202 -4.07 -56.72 21.31
C VAL A 202 -2.97 -56.47 20.27
N SER A 203 -2.56 -57.52 19.55
CA SER A 203 -1.71 -57.41 18.36
C SER A 203 -2.47 -57.95 17.16
N CYS A 204 -3.42 -57.16 16.65
CA CYS A 204 -4.03 -57.36 15.34
C CYS A 204 -4.83 -56.10 15.01
N ILE A 205 -4.88 -55.71 13.74
CA ILE A 205 -5.56 -54.51 13.20
C ILE A 205 -4.70 -53.24 13.18
N CYS A 206 -3.47 -53.30 12.64
CA CYS A 206 -2.78 -52.08 12.20
C CYS A 206 -1.97 -52.25 10.91
N LYS A 207 -2.28 -53.26 10.07
CA LYS A 207 -1.49 -53.57 8.87
C LYS A 207 -2.24 -53.55 7.53
N GLU A 208 -3.49 -53.10 7.48
CA GLU A 208 -4.32 -53.20 6.26
C GLU A 208 -4.78 -51.88 5.61
N LEU A 209 -4.46 -50.69 6.14
CA LEU A 209 -4.98 -49.43 5.57
C LEU A 209 -3.94 -48.54 4.87
N LEU A 210 -2.73 -49.04 4.62
CA LEU A 210 -1.68 -48.33 3.89
C LEU A 210 -1.66 -48.59 2.37
N CYS A 211 -2.76 -49.04 1.75
CA CYS A 211 -2.76 -49.43 0.33
C CYS A 211 -3.90 -48.92 -0.56
N SER A 212 -4.62 -47.84 -0.20
CA SER A 212 -5.69 -47.36 -1.08
C SER A 212 -5.96 -45.85 -1.05
N VAL A 213 -4.95 -45.01 -1.34
CA VAL A 213 -5.17 -43.74 -2.07
C VAL A 213 -3.86 -43.39 -2.80
N SER A 214 -3.79 -43.81 -4.06
CA SER A 214 -3.00 -43.17 -5.12
C SER A 214 -3.98 -42.50 -6.07
#